data_AF-A0A1N6IAY9-F1
#
_entry.id   AF-A0A1N6IAY9-F1
#
_cell.length_a   1.000
_cell.length_b   1.000
_cell.length_c   1.000
_cell.angle_alpha   90.00
_cell.angle_beta   90.00
_cell.angle_gamma   90.00
#
_symmetry.space_group_name_H-M   'P 1'
#
loop_
_entity.id
_entity.type
_entity.pdbx_description
1 polymer ?
#
loop_
_entity_poly.entity_id
_entity_poly.type
_entity_poly.pdbx_seq_one_letter_code
_entity_poly.pdbx_strand_id
1 'polypeptide(L)'
;MIENILNKFGYYKRNTKNGYQVIKYASPGSPDDNSKKPVELMSDGHSWVQGRSKKDYEFIGGFFTLILLIEYKINQLLIGFNPEIESKMFGKKIDVFKDFLKVYEPEEGEDMQNYINLISPLREIQRIRNNMAHDISKPKFEYSDIKQTVSYVQQMRPDLSEHLNYCKDHDDKCIVVISIFSLVFRLQSYDHH
;
A
#
# COMPACT_ATOMS: atom_id res chain seq x y z
N MET A 1 -2.80 -19.14 37.78
CA MET A 1 -3.02 -20.43 37.08
C MET A 1 -3.63 -20.22 35.68
N ILE A 2 -4.68 -19.39 35.55
CA ILE A 2 -5.35 -19.08 34.26
C ILE A 2 -4.46 -18.31 33.28
N GLU A 3 -3.65 -17.34 33.76
CA GLU A 3 -2.76 -16.54 32.88
C GLU A 3 -1.68 -17.36 32.16
N ASN A 4 -1.17 -18.42 32.79
CA ASN A 4 -0.18 -19.31 32.16
C ASN A 4 -0.77 -20.16 31.04
N ILE A 5 -2.09 -20.43 31.09
CA ILE A 5 -2.80 -21.16 30.04
C ILE A 5 -3.04 -20.22 28.84
N LEU A 6 -3.49 -18.98 29.09
CA LEU A 6 -3.72 -17.99 28.04
C LEU A 6 -2.44 -17.61 27.26
N ASN A 7 -1.31 -17.52 27.95
CA ASN A 7 -0.01 -17.27 27.31
C ASN A 7 0.44 -18.42 26.38
N LYS A 8 0.04 -19.67 26.66
CA LYS A 8 0.31 -20.84 25.81
C LYS A 8 -0.50 -20.82 24.50
N PHE A 9 -1.64 -20.13 24.47
CA PHE A 9 -2.49 -19.94 23.28
C PHE A 9 -2.22 -18.62 22.54
N GLY A 10 -1.07 -17.97 22.81
CA GLY A 10 -0.64 -16.78 22.08
C GLY A 10 -1.32 -15.47 22.51
N TYR A 11 -2.12 -15.48 23.57
CA TYR A 11 -2.68 -14.25 24.16
C TYR A 11 -1.65 -13.57 25.06
N TYR A 12 -0.69 -12.88 24.45
CA TYR A 12 0.13 -11.92 25.18
C TYR A 12 -0.75 -10.70 25.51
N LYS A 13 -1.02 -10.45 26.79
CA LYS A 13 -1.46 -9.12 27.26
C LYS A 13 -0.40 -8.13 26.79
N ARG A 14 -0.65 -7.41 25.70
CA ARG A 14 0.21 -6.30 25.27
C ARG A 14 0.31 -5.33 26.44
N ASN A 15 1.54 -5.06 26.91
CA ASN A 15 1.79 -3.97 27.83
C ASN A 15 1.29 -2.68 27.18
N THR A 16 0.14 -2.19 27.64
CA THR A 16 -0.46 -0.90 27.25
C THR A 16 0.35 0.22 27.89
N LYS A 17 1.56 0.44 27.38
CA LYS A 17 2.40 1.61 27.74
C LYS A 17 2.31 2.74 26.72
N ASN A 18 1.28 2.78 25.89
CA ASN A 18 0.98 3.96 25.05
C ASN A 18 -0.19 4.72 25.66
N GLY A 19 0.03 5.34 26.82
CA GLY A 19 -0.84 6.43 27.25
C GLY A 19 -0.76 7.56 26.22
N TYR A 20 -1.89 8.20 25.92
CA TYR A 20 -1.94 9.36 25.03
C TYR A 20 -0.94 10.42 25.53
N GLN A 21 0.05 10.77 24.71
CA GLN A 21 0.95 11.86 25.04
C GLN A 21 0.14 13.15 24.98
N VAL A 22 0.08 13.87 26.10
CA VAL A 22 -0.58 15.18 26.17
C VAL A 22 0.07 16.09 25.13
N ILE A 23 -0.72 16.55 24.15
CA ILE A 23 -0.27 17.48 23.12
C ILE A 23 0.14 18.77 23.82
N LYS A 24 1.42 19.14 23.68
CA LYS A 24 1.91 20.45 24.13
C LYS A 24 1.78 21.42 22.98
N TYR A 25 0.84 22.35 23.09
CA TYR A 25 0.69 23.45 22.15
C TYR A 25 1.76 24.50 22.41
N ALA A 26 2.28 25.10 21.33
CA ALA A 26 3.06 26.32 21.45
C ALA A 26 2.16 27.44 21.99
N SER A 27 2.74 28.36 22.78
CA SER A 27 2.03 29.59 23.13
C SER A 27 1.89 30.43 21.86
N PRO A 28 0.68 30.88 21.48
CA PRO A 28 0.48 31.67 20.29
C PRO A 28 1.27 32.98 20.40
N GLY A 29 1.92 33.37 19.29
CA GLY A 29 2.56 34.68 19.15
C GLY A 29 1.55 35.77 18.83
N SER A 30 2.02 36.89 18.27
CA SER A 30 1.12 37.92 17.72
C SER A 30 0.28 37.37 16.56
N PRO A 31 -0.88 37.98 16.22
CA PRO A 31 -1.66 37.57 15.05
C PRO A 31 -0.82 37.49 13.77
N ASP A 32 0.03 38.48 13.53
CA ASP A 32 0.92 38.52 12.36
C ASP A 32 1.93 37.37 12.36
N ASP A 33 2.54 37.06 13.51
CA ASP A 33 3.51 35.96 13.61
C ASP A 33 2.85 34.59 13.47
N ASN A 34 1.63 34.43 13.98
CA ASN A 34 0.85 33.21 13.83
C ASN A 34 0.41 33.00 12.36
N SER A 35 0.17 34.08 11.61
CA SER A 35 -0.23 34.03 10.21
C SER A 35 0.93 33.82 9.23
N LYS A 36 2.16 34.25 9.57
CA LYS A 36 3.34 34.06 8.70
C LYS A 36 3.59 32.59 8.35
N LYS A 37 3.62 31.72 9.36
CA LYS A 37 4.05 30.33 9.13
C LYS A 37 3.11 29.53 8.21
N PRO A 38 1.78 29.61 8.36
CA PRO A 38 0.86 29.00 7.41
C PRO A 38 1.01 29.55 5.98
N VAL A 39 1.20 30.87 5.83
CA VAL A 39 1.39 31.50 4.51
C VAL A 39 2.66 31.01 3.83
N GLU A 40 3.78 30.92 4.56
CA GLU A 40 5.02 30.32 4.06
C GLU A 40 4.81 28.88 3.58
N LEU A 41 4.20 28.03 4.42
CA LEU A 41 3.96 26.62 4.08
C LEU A 41 3.02 26.46 2.88
N MET A 42 2.01 27.31 2.75
CA MET A 42 1.13 27.32 1.59
C MET A 42 1.87 27.77 0.32
N SER A 43 2.71 28.80 0.40
CA SER A 43 3.50 29.27 -0.75
C SER A 43 4.52 28.23 -1.20
N ASP A 44 5.16 27.55 -0.25
CA ASP A 44 6.11 26.46 -0.52
C ASP A 44 5.37 25.31 -1.22
N GLY A 45 4.23 24.89 -0.66
CA GLY A 45 3.40 23.85 -1.26
C GLY A 45 2.90 24.20 -2.66
N HIS A 46 2.48 25.45 -2.87
CA HIS A 46 2.07 25.93 -4.19
C HIS A 46 3.21 25.86 -5.20
N SER A 47 4.42 26.27 -4.80
CA SER A 47 5.61 26.23 -5.67
C SER A 47 5.94 24.80 -6.10
N TRP A 48 5.83 23.82 -5.20
CA TRP A 48 6.01 22.40 -5.54
C TRP A 48 4.98 21.89 -6.54
N VAL A 49 3.71 22.29 -6.40
CA VAL A 49 2.65 21.88 -7.33
C VAL A 49 2.84 22.52 -8.71
N GLN A 50 3.21 23.80 -8.76
CA GLN A 50 3.50 24.52 -10.01
C GLN A 50 4.74 23.97 -10.73
N GLY A 51 5.72 23.47 -9.97
CA GLY A 51 6.94 22.88 -10.54
C GLY A 51 6.75 21.52 -11.20
N ARG A 52 5.57 20.90 -11.11
CA ARG A 52 5.29 19.59 -11.71
C ARG A 52 5.11 19.68 -13.21
N SER A 53 5.77 18.77 -13.91
CA SER A 53 5.60 18.55 -15.34
C SER A 53 4.36 17.69 -15.63
N LYS A 54 3.93 17.69 -16.90
CA LYS A 54 2.88 16.77 -17.39
C LYS A 54 3.22 15.31 -17.07
N LYS A 55 4.48 14.91 -17.25
CA LYS A 55 4.96 13.55 -16.98
C LYS A 55 4.80 13.16 -15.51
N ASP A 56 4.97 14.10 -14.58
CA ASP A 56 4.77 13.83 -13.16
C ASP A 56 3.30 13.52 -12.87
N TYR A 57 2.37 14.27 -13.47
CA TYR A 57 0.94 14.00 -13.35
C TYR A 57 0.52 12.69 -14.01
N GLU A 58 1.09 12.35 -15.17
CA GLU A 58 0.86 11.07 -15.85
C GLU A 58 1.34 9.90 -14.98
N PHE A 59 2.52 10.00 -14.36
CA PHE A 59 3.04 9.00 -13.43
C PHE A 59 2.15 8.84 -12.18
N ILE A 60 1.81 9.96 -11.52
CA ILE A 60 0.94 9.97 -10.34
C ILE A 60 -0.41 9.33 -10.70
N GLY A 61 -1.04 9.78 -11.78
CA GLY A 61 -2.34 9.27 -12.22
C GLY A 61 -2.30 7.78 -12.55
N GLY A 62 -1.28 7.33 -13.27
CA GLY A 62 -1.06 5.92 -13.59
C GLY A 62 -0.91 5.07 -12.34
N PHE A 63 -0.04 5.48 -11.41
CA PHE A 63 0.19 4.75 -10.17
C PHE A 63 -1.06 4.65 -9.29
N PHE A 64 -1.78 5.76 -9.07
CA PHE A 64 -3.00 5.74 -8.26
C PHE A 64 -4.12 4.93 -8.93
N THR A 65 -4.22 4.94 -10.26
CA THR A 65 -5.17 4.09 -10.99
C THR A 65 -4.89 2.60 -10.76
N LEU A 66 -3.62 2.20 -10.76
CA LEU A 66 -3.22 0.81 -10.46
C LEU A 66 -3.52 0.42 -9.01
N ILE A 67 -3.34 1.34 -8.06
CA ILE A 67 -3.74 1.10 -6.65
C ILE A 67 -5.24 0.86 -6.56
N LEU A 68 -6.06 1.66 -7.24
CA LEU A 68 -7.52 1.47 -7.26
C LEU A 68 -7.90 0.09 -7.82
N LEU A 69 -7.22 -0.38 -8.87
CA LEU A 69 -7.43 -1.72 -9.42
C LEU A 69 -7.07 -2.82 -8.40
N ILE A 70 -5.94 -2.69 -7.71
CA ILE A 70 -5.52 -3.64 -6.66
C ILE A 70 -6.53 -3.64 -5.50
N GLU A 71 -6.94 -2.46 -5.05
CA GLU A 71 -7.93 -2.30 -3.99
C GLU A 71 -9.28 -2.91 -4.36
N TYR A 72 -9.73 -2.71 -5.59
CA TYR A 72 -10.95 -3.33 -6.11
C TYR A 72 -10.86 -4.86 -6.05
N LYS A 73 -9.75 -5.44 -6.51
CA LYS A 73 -9.56 -6.89 -6.48
C LYS A 73 -9.53 -7.45 -5.04
N ILE A 74 -8.86 -6.77 -4.11
CA ILE A 74 -8.87 -7.17 -2.70
C ILE A 74 -10.28 -7.09 -2.10
N ASN A 75 -11.07 -6.07 -2.45
CA ASN A 75 -12.46 -5.99 -2.01
C ASN A 75 -13.26 -7.20 -2.49
N GLN A 76 -13.16 -7.54 -3.77
CA GLN A 76 -13.89 -8.68 -4.35
C GLN A 76 -13.52 -10.00 -3.68
N LEU A 77 -12.25 -10.21 -3.34
CA LEU A 77 -11.82 -11.40 -2.58
C LEU A 77 -12.45 -11.47 -1.20
N LEU A 78 -12.42 -10.34 -0.48
CA LEU A 78 -12.62 -10.33 0.95
C LEU A 78 -14.04 -9.96 1.35
N ILE A 79 -14.91 -9.58 0.42
CA ILE A 79 -16.27 -9.12 0.76
C ILE A 79 -17.09 -10.19 1.50
N GLY A 80 -16.93 -11.46 1.13
CA GLY A 80 -17.56 -12.59 1.81
C GLY A 80 -16.96 -12.86 3.20
N PHE A 81 -15.70 -12.50 3.43
CA PHE A 81 -14.99 -12.69 4.70
C PHE A 81 -15.16 -11.49 5.65
N ASN A 82 -15.24 -10.28 5.10
CA ASN A 82 -15.42 -9.02 5.80
C ASN A 82 -16.32 -8.08 4.99
N PRO A 83 -17.63 -8.04 5.26
CA PRO A 83 -18.59 -7.25 4.50
C PRO A 83 -18.31 -5.74 4.48
N GLU A 84 -17.54 -5.23 5.45
CA GLU A 84 -17.17 -3.82 5.52
C GLU A 84 -15.87 -3.50 4.77
N ILE A 85 -15.26 -4.47 4.08
CA ILE A 85 -13.91 -4.32 3.50
C ILE A 85 -13.76 -3.10 2.60
N GLU A 86 -14.81 -2.75 1.84
CA GLU A 86 -14.78 -1.65 0.88
C GLU A 86 -14.53 -0.30 1.55
N SER A 87 -15.06 -0.11 2.76
CA SER A 87 -14.90 1.11 3.56
C SER A 87 -13.52 1.25 4.21
N LYS A 88 -12.73 0.17 4.24
CA LYS A 88 -11.44 0.15 4.94
C LYS A 88 -10.36 0.79 4.06
N MET A 89 -9.39 1.44 4.69
CA MET A 89 -8.22 1.97 3.98
C MET A 89 -7.34 0.83 3.43
N PHE A 90 -6.58 1.07 2.36
CA PHE A 90 -5.75 0.05 1.71
C PHE A 90 -4.89 -0.78 2.68
N GLY A 91 -4.21 -0.13 3.64
CA GLY A 91 -3.42 -0.84 4.64
C GLY A 91 -4.20 -1.80 5.53
N LYS A 92 -5.47 -1.46 5.84
CA LYS A 92 -6.39 -2.34 6.57
C LYS A 92 -6.91 -3.47 5.69
N LYS A 93 -7.10 -3.23 4.40
CA LYS A 93 -7.43 -4.31 3.46
C LYS A 93 -6.33 -5.38 3.41
N ILE A 94 -5.06 -4.97 3.44
CA ILE A 94 -3.91 -5.90 3.53
C ILE A 94 -3.89 -6.65 4.87
N ASP A 95 -4.23 -5.99 5.98
CA ASP A 95 -4.37 -6.67 7.29
C ASP A 95 -5.42 -7.78 7.22
N VAL A 96 -6.62 -7.47 6.68
CA VAL A 96 -7.71 -8.44 6.53
C VAL A 96 -7.33 -9.56 5.56
N PHE A 97 -6.66 -9.25 4.46
CA PHE A 97 -6.16 -10.27 3.53
C PHE A 97 -5.25 -11.27 4.25
N LYS A 98 -4.32 -10.79 5.08
CA LYS A 98 -3.45 -11.67 5.88
C LYS A 98 -4.23 -12.53 6.86
N ASP A 99 -5.32 -12.03 7.43
CA ASP A 99 -6.17 -12.81 8.34
C ASP A 99 -7.00 -13.85 7.58
N PHE A 100 -7.53 -13.50 6.40
CA PHE A 100 -8.19 -14.43 5.49
C PHE A 100 -7.26 -15.61 5.12
N LEU A 101 -6.00 -15.34 4.78
CA LEU A 101 -5.03 -16.41 4.45
C LEU A 101 -4.75 -17.41 5.59
N LYS A 102 -5.13 -17.13 6.83
CA LYS A 102 -4.96 -18.07 7.96
C LYS A 102 -6.09 -19.11 8.03
N VAL A 103 -7.23 -18.80 7.42
CA VAL A 103 -8.43 -19.64 7.45
C VAL A 103 -8.83 -20.14 6.07
N TYR A 104 -8.17 -19.65 5.02
CA TYR A 104 -8.37 -20.09 3.65
C TYR A 104 -7.85 -21.52 3.47
N GLU A 105 -8.70 -22.36 2.90
CA GLU A 105 -8.35 -23.72 2.50
C GLU A 105 -8.16 -23.73 0.97
N PRO A 106 -6.92 -23.91 0.47
CA PRO A 106 -6.64 -23.87 -0.96
C PRO A 106 -7.27 -25.06 -1.70
N GLU A 107 -7.74 -24.82 -2.91
CA GLU A 107 -8.28 -25.86 -3.79
C GLU A 107 -7.18 -26.75 -4.38
N GLU A 108 -7.57 -27.89 -4.97
CA GLU A 108 -6.60 -28.80 -5.60
C GLU A 108 -5.86 -28.10 -6.75
N GLY A 109 -4.52 -28.03 -6.63
CA GLY A 109 -3.65 -27.34 -7.59
C GLY A 109 -3.31 -25.89 -7.21
N GLU A 110 -3.89 -25.35 -6.13
CA GLU A 110 -3.47 -24.06 -5.59
C GLU A 110 -2.25 -24.18 -4.67
N ASP A 111 -1.32 -23.24 -4.80
CA ASP A 111 -0.18 -23.10 -3.89
C ASP A 111 -0.40 -21.90 -2.98
N MET A 112 -0.64 -22.20 -1.70
CA MET A 112 -0.83 -21.21 -0.65
C MET A 112 0.36 -20.24 -0.52
N GLN A 113 1.58 -20.69 -0.84
CA GLN A 113 2.75 -19.83 -0.78
C GLN A 113 2.68 -18.69 -1.79
N ASN A 114 2.05 -18.88 -2.95
CA ASN A 114 1.85 -17.82 -3.94
C ASN A 114 0.99 -16.67 -3.36
N TYR A 115 -0.06 -17.00 -2.62
CA TYR A 115 -0.91 -16.02 -1.96
C TYR A 115 -0.20 -15.30 -0.81
N ILE A 116 0.60 -16.03 -0.01
CA ILE A 116 1.42 -15.41 1.06
C ILE A 116 2.44 -14.43 0.48
N ASN A 117 3.05 -14.78 -0.65
CA ASN A 117 4.07 -13.96 -1.31
C ASN A 117 3.53 -12.61 -1.82
N LEU A 118 2.21 -12.45 -1.97
CA LEU A 118 1.57 -11.18 -2.32
C LEU A 118 1.66 -10.11 -1.21
N ILE A 119 1.81 -10.52 0.05
CA ILE A 119 1.78 -9.60 1.19
C ILE A 119 2.92 -8.57 1.11
N SER A 120 4.13 -9.02 0.74
CA SER A 120 5.31 -8.15 0.72
C SER A 120 5.20 -7.06 -0.36
N PRO A 121 4.90 -7.37 -1.64
CA PRO A 121 4.56 -6.36 -2.66
C PRO A 121 3.44 -5.41 -2.24
N LEU A 122 2.34 -5.93 -1.67
CA LEU A 122 1.21 -5.09 -1.24
C LEU A 122 1.63 -4.05 -0.17
N ARG A 123 2.47 -4.45 0.80
CA ARG A 123 3.01 -3.53 1.81
C ARG A 123 3.97 -2.51 1.23
N GLU A 124 4.78 -2.92 0.28
CA GLU A 124 5.69 -2.04 -0.46
C GLU A 124 4.91 -0.95 -1.21
N ILE A 125 3.88 -1.35 -1.96
CA ILE A 125 2.96 -0.43 -2.66
C ILE A 125 2.22 0.47 -1.67
N GLN A 126 1.73 -0.06 -0.55
CA GLN A 126 1.09 0.72 0.51
C GLN A 126 2.00 1.82 1.04
N ARG A 127 3.28 1.48 1.29
CA ARG A 127 4.29 2.43 1.77
C ARG A 127 4.50 3.56 0.76
N ILE A 128 4.66 3.21 -0.53
CA ILE A 128 4.87 4.20 -1.60
C ILE A 128 3.66 5.12 -1.74
N ARG A 129 2.44 4.56 -1.79
CA ARG A 129 1.19 5.33 -1.80
C ARG A 129 1.15 6.35 -0.68
N ASN A 130 1.42 5.90 0.55
CA ASN A 130 1.33 6.77 1.72
C ASN A 130 2.39 7.87 1.66
N ASN A 131 3.62 7.56 1.22
CA ASN A 131 4.66 8.57 1.03
C ASN A 131 4.22 9.63 0.01
N MET A 132 3.72 9.21 -1.16
CA MET A 132 3.27 10.15 -2.20
C MET A 132 2.02 10.95 -1.79
N ALA A 133 1.11 10.35 -1.02
CA ALA A 133 -0.10 11.03 -0.54
C ALA A 133 0.17 12.05 0.56
N HIS A 134 1.20 11.85 1.37
CA HIS A 134 1.54 12.73 2.49
C HIS A 134 2.67 13.72 2.18
N ASP A 135 3.51 13.44 1.19
CA ASP A 135 4.65 14.26 0.80
C ASP A 135 4.49 14.81 -0.62
N ILE A 136 3.96 16.03 -0.72
CA ILE A 136 3.76 16.72 -2.00
C ILE A 136 5.06 16.98 -2.78
N SER A 137 6.22 16.91 -2.12
CA SER A 137 7.53 17.08 -2.74
C SER A 137 8.05 15.82 -3.42
N LYS A 138 7.40 14.66 -3.20
CA LYS A 138 7.78 13.36 -3.79
C LYS A 138 6.71 12.87 -4.76
N PRO A 139 6.66 13.42 -5.99
CA PRO A 139 5.68 13.01 -7.00
C PRO A 139 5.98 11.64 -7.61
N LYS A 140 7.15 11.06 -7.35
CA LYS A 140 7.65 9.82 -7.98
C LYS A 140 8.36 8.91 -6.98
N PHE A 141 8.59 7.68 -7.40
CA PHE A 141 9.39 6.68 -6.70
C PHE A 141 10.29 5.95 -7.69
N GLU A 142 11.39 5.41 -7.19
CA GLU A 142 12.40 4.76 -8.01
C GLU A 142 12.11 3.27 -8.18
N TYR A 143 12.68 2.66 -9.23
CA TYR A 143 12.58 1.21 -9.42
C TYR A 143 13.14 0.42 -8.22
N SER A 144 14.11 0.99 -7.52
CA SER A 144 14.69 0.42 -6.32
C SER A 144 13.76 0.44 -5.09
N ASP A 145 12.67 1.23 -5.12
CA ASP A 145 11.65 1.27 -4.08
C ASP A 145 10.63 0.13 -4.18
N ILE A 146 10.57 -0.56 -5.33
CA ILE A 146 9.59 -1.62 -5.65
C ILE A 146 10.22 -3.02 -5.78
N LYS A 147 11.33 -3.29 -5.08
CA LYS A 147 12.09 -4.55 -5.23
C LYS A 147 11.26 -5.80 -4.96
N GLN A 148 10.38 -5.78 -3.95
CA GLN A 148 9.55 -6.93 -3.61
C GLN A 148 8.54 -7.22 -4.72
N THR A 149 7.95 -6.15 -5.27
CA THR A 149 7.03 -6.23 -6.42
C THR A 149 7.75 -6.76 -7.66
N VAL A 150 8.96 -6.29 -7.94
CA VAL A 150 9.80 -6.77 -9.05
C VAL A 150 10.11 -8.25 -8.92
N SER A 151 10.57 -8.71 -7.75
CA SER A 151 10.88 -10.12 -7.52
C SER A 151 9.64 -11.01 -7.68
N TYR A 152 8.48 -10.55 -7.20
CA TYR A 152 7.22 -11.28 -7.39
C TYR A 152 6.85 -11.41 -8.87
N VAL A 153 6.95 -10.32 -9.65
CA VAL A 153 6.67 -10.33 -11.09
C VAL A 153 7.62 -11.26 -11.84
N GLN A 154 8.92 -11.23 -11.50
CA GLN A 154 9.92 -12.13 -12.08
C GLN A 154 9.60 -13.61 -11.85
N GLN A 155 9.13 -13.94 -10.66
CA GLN A 155 8.74 -15.32 -10.32
C GLN A 155 7.47 -15.76 -11.05
N MET A 156 6.44 -14.90 -11.09
CA MET A 156 5.11 -15.28 -11.56
C MET A 156 4.90 -15.10 -13.07
N ARG A 157 5.59 -14.14 -13.69
CA ARG A 157 5.52 -13.83 -15.13
C ARG A 157 6.91 -13.49 -15.66
N PRO A 158 7.84 -14.47 -15.69
CA PRO A 158 9.18 -14.26 -16.24
C PRO A 158 9.13 -13.75 -17.69
N ASP A 159 8.15 -14.24 -18.47
CA ASP A 159 7.89 -13.82 -19.84
C ASP A 159 7.65 -12.31 -19.96
N LEU A 160 6.86 -11.72 -19.07
CA LEU A 160 6.64 -10.27 -19.05
C LEU A 160 7.80 -9.51 -18.40
N SER A 161 8.46 -10.12 -17.42
CA SER A 161 9.58 -9.49 -16.74
C SER A 161 10.79 -9.29 -17.66
N GLU A 162 11.04 -10.20 -18.60
CA GLU A 162 12.13 -10.04 -19.57
C GLU A 162 11.95 -8.78 -20.43
N HIS A 163 10.71 -8.44 -20.76
CA HIS A 163 10.40 -7.26 -21.56
C HIS A 163 10.70 -5.94 -20.85
N LEU A 164 10.78 -5.94 -19.51
CA LEU A 164 11.13 -4.76 -18.72
C LEU A 164 12.57 -4.29 -18.97
N ASN A 165 13.43 -5.15 -19.53
CA ASN A 165 14.80 -4.78 -19.91
C ASN A 165 14.83 -3.87 -21.13
N TYR A 166 13.78 -3.86 -21.95
CA TYR A 166 13.65 -2.96 -23.11
C TYR A 166 13.04 -1.60 -22.74
N CYS A 167 12.48 -1.47 -21.53
CA CYS A 167 11.95 -0.20 -21.03
C CYS A 167 13.11 0.71 -20.59
N LYS A 168 13.39 1.74 -21.40
CA LYS A 168 14.49 2.70 -21.16
C LYS A 168 14.13 3.77 -20.13
N ASP A 169 12.85 4.12 -20.05
CA ASP A 169 12.36 5.12 -19.11
C ASP A 169 12.09 4.45 -17.75
N HIS A 170 12.73 4.96 -16.70
CA HIS A 170 12.63 4.38 -15.36
C HIS A 170 11.24 4.53 -14.76
N ASP A 171 10.56 5.64 -15.05
CA ASP A 171 9.21 5.92 -14.54
C ASP A 171 8.21 4.95 -15.18
N ASP A 172 8.27 4.79 -16.51
CA ASP A 172 7.45 3.82 -17.22
C ASP A 172 7.71 2.41 -16.72
N LYS A 173 8.98 2.05 -16.46
CA LYS A 173 9.36 0.73 -15.96
C LYS A 173 8.72 0.44 -14.60
N CYS A 174 8.67 1.43 -13.69
CA CYS A 174 7.96 1.34 -12.42
C CYS A 174 6.46 1.07 -12.61
N ILE A 175 5.82 1.86 -13.46
CA ILE A 175 4.38 1.73 -13.74
C ILE A 175 4.06 0.38 -14.38
N VAL A 176 4.87 -0.09 -15.34
CA VAL A 176 4.67 -1.37 -16.01
C VAL A 176 4.83 -2.53 -15.03
N VAL A 177 5.82 -2.52 -14.13
CA VAL A 177 5.95 -3.58 -13.10
C VAL A 177 4.71 -3.67 -12.22
N ILE A 178 4.22 -2.53 -11.73
CA ILE A 178 3.02 -2.50 -10.88
C ILE A 178 1.79 -2.90 -11.69
N SER A 179 1.74 -2.55 -12.98
CA SER A 179 0.68 -2.98 -13.89
C SER A 179 0.67 -4.51 -14.03
N ILE A 180 1.83 -5.12 -14.31
CA ILE A 180 1.96 -6.58 -14.39
C ILE A 180 1.56 -7.21 -13.06
N PHE A 181 2.07 -6.71 -11.93
CA PHE A 181 1.67 -7.17 -10.61
C PHE A 181 0.15 -7.11 -10.42
N SER A 182 -0.50 -5.99 -10.75
CA SER A 182 -1.95 -5.83 -10.63
C SER A 182 -2.76 -6.78 -11.51
N LEU A 183 -2.20 -7.21 -12.66
CA LEU A 183 -2.82 -8.18 -13.56
C LEU A 183 -2.62 -9.63 -13.10
N VAL A 184 -1.42 -9.94 -12.58
CA VAL A 184 -1.04 -11.24 -12.02
C VAL A 184 -1.72 -11.49 -10.69
N PHE A 185 -2.07 -10.44 -9.95
CA PHE A 185 -2.99 -10.48 -8.82
C PHE A 185 -4.36 -10.96 -9.33
N ARG A 186 -4.49 -12.26 -9.55
CA ARG A 186 -5.71 -12.95 -9.90
C ARG A 186 -6.22 -13.63 -8.65
N LEU A 187 -7.53 -13.61 -8.56
CA LEU A 187 -8.31 -14.31 -7.56
C LEU A 187 -9.26 -15.13 -8.40
N GLN A 188 -9.24 -16.44 -8.25
CA GLN A 188 -10.42 -17.21 -8.62
C GLN A 188 -11.51 -16.77 -7.63
N SER A 189 -12.62 -16.26 -8.16
CA SER A 189 -13.79 -16.01 -7.34
C SER A 189 -14.28 -17.35 -6.80
N TYR A 190 -14.60 -17.37 -5.51
CA TYR A 190 -15.47 -18.39 -4.94
C TYR A 190 -16.85 -18.24 -5.59
N ASP A 191 -17.03 -18.87 -6.75
CA ASP A 191 -18.36 -19.06 -7.31
C ASP A 191 -19.00 -20.22 -6.51
N HIS A 192 -19.74 -19.88 -5.47
CA HIS A 192 -20.65 -20.84 -4.84
C HIS A 192 -21.80 -21.15 -5.80
N HIS A 193 -21.61 -22.17 -6.65
CA HIS A 193 -22.69 -22.94 -7.27
C HIS A 193 -22.38 -24.44 -7.22
#